data_AF-A0A920HHR2-F1
#
_entry.id   AF-A0A920HHR2-F1
#
_cell.length_a   1.000
_cell.length_b   1.000
_cell.length_c   1.000
_cell.angle_alpha   90.00
_cell.angle_beta   90.00
_cell.angle_gamma   90.00
#
_symmetry.space_group_name_H-M   'P 1'
#
loop_
_entity.id
_entity.type
_entity.pdbx_description
1 polymer ?
#
loop_
_entity_poly.entity_id
_entity_poly.type
_entity_poly.pdbx_seq_one_letter_code
_entity_poly.pdbx_strand_id
1 'polypeptide(L)' 'MARTPSNMISLGSIAPDFNLLDVTLILIFLSENKGKIGTVIMFICNHCP' A
#
# COMPACT_ATOMS: atom_id res chain seq x y z
N MET A 1 -15.01 8.74 1.81
CA MET A 1 -14.76 8.09 0.49
C MET A 1 -14.00 9.00 -0.47
N ALA A 2 -13.12 8.40 -1.29
CA ALA A 2 -12.38 9.16 -2.31
C ALA A 2 -13.35 9.68 -3.39
N ARG A 3 -13.31 10.99 -3.65
CA ARG A 3 -14.14 11.63 -4.70
C ARG A 3 -13.58 11.40 -6.10
N THR A 4 -12.29 11.06 -6.19
CA THR A 4 -11.60 10.70 -7.44
C THR A 4 -11.54 9.18 -7.55
N PRO A 5 -12.05 8.58 -8.65
CA PRO A 5 -11.91 7.15 -8.90
C PRO A 5 -10.46 6.69 -8.99
N SER A 6 -10.23 5.41 -8.71
CA SER A 6 -8.91 4.78 -8.82
C SER A 6 -8.34 4.87 -10.24
N ASN A 7 -7.04 5.16 -10.35
CA ASN A 7 -6.30 4.90 -11.58
C ASN A 7 -5.88 3.42 -11.60
N MET A 8 -6.54 2.62 -12.43
CA MET A 8 -6.31 1.19 -12.48
C MET A 8 -4.95 0.89 -13.13
N ILE A 9 -4.07 0.26 -12.36
CA ILE A 9 -2.81 -0.29 -12.88
C ILE A 9 -3.11 -1.62 -13.58
N SER A 10 -2.38 -1.94 -14.64
CA SER A 10 -2.53 -3.21 -15.38
C SER A 10 -2.31 -4.43 -14.46
N LEU A 11 -3.20 -5.41 -14.55
CA LEU A 11 -3.02 -6.68 -13.83
C LEU A 11 -1.70 -7.36 -14.22
N GLY A 12 -1.07 -8.01 -13.24
CA GLY A 12 0.27 -8.61 -13.40
C GLY A 12 1.43 -7.62 -13.28
N SER A 13 1.16 -6.32 -13.09
CA SER A 13 2.20 -5.36 -12.75
C SER A 13 2.89 -5.76 -11.44
N ILE A 14 4.22 -5.68 -11.42
CA ILE A 14 4.99 -5.87 -10.19
C ILE A 14 4.73 -4.67 -9.27
N ALA A 15 4.36 -4.94 -8.02
CA ALA A 15 4.18 -3.89 -7.01
C ALA A 15 5.49 -3.11 -6.84
N PRO A 16 5.47 -1.76 -6.96
CA PRO A 16 6.64 -0.94 -6.69
C PRO A 16 7.12 -1.14 -5.25
N ASP A 17 8.43 -1.21 -5.06
CA ASP A 17 9.01 -1.33 -3.73
C ASP A 17 8.83 -0.04 -2.93
N PHE A 18 8.75 -0.15 -1.61
CA PHE A 18 8.71 0.99 -0.70
C PHE A 18 9.40 0.66 0.62
N ASN A 19 9.91 1.72 1.26
CA ASN A 19 10.24 1.71 2.67
C ASN A 19 9.53 2.88 3.34
N LEU A 20 8.70 2.59 4.34
CA LEU A 20 7.90 3.59 5.04
C LEU A 20 7.96 3.32 6.53
N LEU A 21 7.89 4.38 7.33
CA LEU A 21 7.76 4.25 8.77
C LEU A 21 6.38 3.72 9.14
N ASP A 22 6.33 2.77 10.05
CA ASP A 22 5.10 2.34 10.69
C ASP A 22 4.72 3.25 11.87
N VAL A 23 3.63 2.89 12.57
CA VAL A 23 3.12 3.63 13.73
C VAL A 23 4.06 3.58 14.94
N THR A 24 5.05 2.69 14.95
CA THR A 24 6.07 2.57 15.99
C THR A 24 7.40 3.22 15.60
N LEU A 25 7.43 3.93 14.47
CA LEU A 25 8.63 4.56 13.87
C LEU A 25 9.70 3.56 13.41
N ILE A 26 9.28 2.34 13.07
CA ILE A 26 10.15 1.32 12.46
C ILE A 26 9.99 1.37 10.94
N LEU A 27 11.11 1.31 10.22
CA LEU A 27 11.08 1.20 8.76
C LEU A 27 10.59 -0.19 8.33
N ILE A 28 9.54 -0.21 7.51
CA ILE A 28 8.96 -1.41 6.92
C ILE A 28 9.23 -1.41 5.43
N PHE A 29 9.81 -2.50 4.93
CA PHE A 29 10.12 -2.72 3.53
C PHE A 29 9.14 -3.71 2.91
N LEU A 30 8.58 -3.39 1.73
CA LEU A 30 7.68 -4.32 1.04
C LEU A 30 8.38 -5.63 0.66
N SER A 31 9.66 -5.55 0.31
CA SER A 31 10.50 -6.71 -0.01
C SER A 31 10.54 -7.77 1.10
N GLU A 32 10.49 -7.34 2.37
CA GLU A 32 10.58 -8.18 3.56
C GLU A 32 9.19 -8.55 4.13
N ASN A 33 8.16 -7.77 3.81
CA ASN A 33 6.83 -7.87 4.43
C ASN A 33 5.76 -8.37 3.45
N LYS A 34 6.05 -9.48 2.74
CA LYS A 34 5.11 -10.12 1.81
C LYS A 34 4.26 -11.16 2.53
N GLY A 35 2.93 -11.05 2.40
CA GLY A 35 2.01 -12.05 2.92
C GLY A 35 2.15 -13.40 2.21
N LYS A 36 1.91 -14.49 2.92
CA LYS A 36 2.04 -15.87 2.40
C LYS A 36 1.13 -16.16 1.19
N ILE A 37 -0.05 -15.54 1.16
CA ILE A 37 -1.07 -15.72 0.10
C ILE A 37 -1.18 -14.46 -0.76
N GLY A 38 -1.04 -13.28 -0.16
CA GLY A 38 -1.05 -12.01 -0.84
C GLY A 38 -0.81 -10.86 0.12
N THR A 39 -0.47 -9.69 -0.42
CA THR A 39 -0.30 -8.44 0.32
C THR A 39 -1.34 -7.45 -0.17
N VAL A 40 -2.08 -6.83 0.75
CA VAL A 40 -3.04 -5.77 0.44
C VAL A 40 -2.41 -4.43 0.80
N ILE A 41 -2.28 -3.54 -0.17
CA ILE A 41 -1.78 -2.17 0.02
C ILE A 41 -2.97 -1.22 -0.12
N MET A 42 -3.18 -0.37 0.88
CA MET A 42 -4.30 0.58 0.91
C MET A 42 -3.76 1.99 1.10
N PHE A 43 -4.23 2.92 0.28
CA PHE A 43 -4.00 4.36 0.47
C PHE A 43 -5.24 4.95 1.13
N ILE A 44 -5.14 5.29 2.41
CA ILE A 44 -6.26 5.80 3.23
C ILE A 44 -5.89 7.10 3.92
N CYS A 45 -6.92 7.83 4.38
CA CYS A 45 -6.76 9.06 5.13
C CYS A 45 -7.75 9.12 6.29
N ASN A 46 -7.39 9.80 7.37
CA ASN A 46 -8.20 9.84 8.60
C ASN A 46 -9.51 10.64 8.45
N HIS A 47 -9.55 11.62 7.56
CA HIS A 47 -10.66 12.58 7.44
C HIS A 47 -11.19 12.68 6.00
N CYS A 48 -11.41 11.53 5.36
CA CYS A 48 -11.97 11.45 4.03
C CYS A 48 -13.50 11.24 4.12
N PRO A 49 -14.36 12.21 3.74
CA PRO A 49 -15.83 12.11 3.85
C PRO A 49 -16.41 11.03 2.95
#